data_AF-A0A426TUH4-F1
#
_entry.id   AF-A0A426TUH4-F1
#
_cell.length_a   1.000
_cell.length_b   1.000
_cell.length_c   1.000
_cell.angle_alpha   90.00
_cell.angle_beta   90.00
_cell.angle_gamma   90.00
#
_symmetry.space_group_name_H-M   'P 1'
#
loop_
_entity.id
_entity.type
_entity.pdbx_description
1 polymer ?
#
loop_
_entity_poly.entity_id
_entity_poly.type
_entity_poly.pdbx_seq_one_letter_code
_entity_poly.pdbx_strand_id
1 'polypeptide(L)'
;MAAKAAKKSSSPGRNAPCPCGSGKKYKDCHLQQDAEHRREQMLLRQAQDLLLPKIIEAAQELPDQIPAAFARFWQEKYQVEQMAELDDTEDRGAERFLTWFAFDVRQTDGQTLVARLNATEGFASDEYERRLLEAWQAVRMRAYVVDEIIKKQAIVVHELFAGATYRLADSHAARRLGQGEVIVGHLVPADTPPDADSPTYYLAGAAAQLTADTAEKLLEFAEVHLADLRRTTPEATWDDLIDQRSEALNHFVMALPTEEPDPTIFQQAIDSAMFNLRLTTAGVADLLGRPFGPSQEATGSVEREESDAERKEGDAEHEAGSAEHEAKRENV
;
A
#
# COMPACT_ATOMS: atom_id res chain seq x y z
N MET A 1 -6.22 31.37 18.37
CA MET A 1 -5.29 32.30 17.68
C MET A 1 -4.08 31.49 17.23
N ALA A 2 -3.63 31.42 15.98
CA ALA A 2 -4.11 31.91 14.69
C ALA A 2 -3.82 30.77 13.69
N ALA A 3 -4.83 30.38 12.90
CA ALA A 3 -4.64 29.42 11.82
C ALA A 3 -3.69 30.04 10.78
N LYS A 4 -2.55 29.40 10.52
CA LYS A 4 -1.61 29.81 9.48
C LYS A 4 -2.29 29.54 8.14
N ALA A 5 -2.81 30.59 7.51
CA ALA A 5 -3.51 30.51 6.25
C ALA A 5 -2.60 29.86 5.18
N ALA A 6 -3.10 28.81 4.54
CA ALA A 6 -2.49 28.24 3.35
C ALA A 6 -2.36 29.35 2.29
N LYS A 7 -1.12 29.71 1.95
CA LYS A 7 -0.81 30.78 1.01
C LYS A 7 -1.17 30.29 -0.39
N LYS A 8 -2.30 30.73 -0.94
CA LYS A 8 -2.57 30.62 -2.38
C LYS A 8 -1.44 31.32 -3.12
N SER A 9 -0.58 30.57 -3.79
CA SER A 9 0.45 31.12 -4.68
C SER A 9 -0.21 31.62 -5.96
N SER A 10 -0.79 32.83 -5.91
CA SER A 10 -1.07 33.56 -7.15
C SER A 10 0.28 33.87 -7.80
N SER A 11 0.56 33.25 -8.96
CA SER A 11 1.77 33.49 -9.75
C SER A 11 2.03 35.00 -9.86
N PRO A 12 3.27 35.49 -9.63
CA PRO A 12 3.57 36.91 -9.66
C PRO A 12 3.13 37.53 -10.99
N GLY A 13 2.54 38.72 -10.95
CA GLY A 13 2.22 39.46 -12.17
C GLY A 13 3.48 39.68 -13.00
N ARG A 14 3.37 39.61 -14.34
CA ARG A 14 4.51 39.67 -15.29
C ARG A 14 5.54 40.79 -14.99
N ASN A 15 5.09 41.97 -14.58
CA ASN A 15 5.95 43.12 -14.28
C ASN A 15 6.24 43.31 -12.77
N ALA A 16 5.73 42.45 -11.89
CA ALA A 16 5.97 42.52 -10.45
C ALA A 16 7.45 42.24 -10.12
N PRO A 17 7.97 42.71 -8.97
CA PRO A 17 9.26 42.29 -8.46
C PRO A 17 9.33 40.76 -8.38
N CYS A 18 10.46 40.19 -8.79
CA CYS A 18 10.64 38.75 -8.78
C CYS A 18 10.73 38.22 -7.34
N PRO A 19 10.02 37.12 -6.99
CA PRO A 19 9.99 36.58 -5.63
C PRO A 19 11.33 36.03 -5.13
N CYS A 20 12.32 35.81 -6.01
CA CYS A 20 13.66 35.36 -5.62
C CYS A 20 14.52 36.45 -4.95
N GLY A 21 14.03 37.69 -4.86
CA GLY A 21 14.77 38.81 -4.25
C GLY A 21 15.85 39.43 -5.13
N SER A 22 15.94 39.07 -6.42
CA SER A 22 16.95 39.60 -7.35
C SER A 22 16.82 41.09 -7.71
N GLY A 23 15.72 41.74 -7.30
CA GLY A 23 15.39 43.13 -7.67
C GLY A 23 14.93 43.31 -9.13
N LYS A 24 14.96 42.27 -9.96
CA LYS A 24 14.47 42.30 -11.34
C LYS A 24 12.95 42.11 -11.41
N LYS A 25 12.33 42.50 -12.53
CA LYS A 25 10.93 42.15 -12.82
C LYS A 25 10.81 40.65 -13.07
N TYR A 26 9.68 40.04 -12.70
CA TYR A 26 9.46 38.60 -12.85
C TYR A 26 9.68 38.10 -14.28
N LYS A 27 9.21 38.85 -15.29
CA LYS A 27 9.45 38.55 -16.71
C LYS A 27 10.91 38.50 -17.14
N ASP A 28 11.78 39.25 -16.45
CA ASP A 28 13.21 39.37 -16.77
C ASP A 28 14.06 38.45 -15.87
N CYS A 29 13.41 37.57 -15.10
CA CYS A 29 14.05 36.67 -14.14
C CYS A 29 13.49 35.24 -14.23
N HIS A 30 12.39 34.93 -13.54
CA HIS A 30 11.88 33.55 -13.41
C HIS A 30 10.72 33.21 -14.36
N LEU A 31 10.11 34.16 -15.06
CA LEU A 31 8.94 33.85 -15.91
C LEU A 31 9.23 32.79 -16.98
N GLN A 32 10.40 32.88 -17.63
CA GLN A 32 10.80 31.91 -18.66
C GLN A 32 11.13 30.56 -18.03
N GLN A 33 11.87 30.54 -16.93
CA GLN A 33 12.22 29.32 -16.19
C GLN A 33 10.95 28.61 -15.69
N ASP A 34 10.00 29.34 -15.11
CA ASP A 34 8.73 28.76 -14.65
C ASP A 34 7.88 28.26 -15.83
N ALA A 35 7.98 28.88 -17.02
CA ALA A 35 7.30 28.41 -18.22
C ALA A 35 7.94 27.14 -18.80
N GLU A 36 9.26 27.07 -18.81
CA GLU A 36 10.04 25.89 -19.20
C GLU A 36 9.76 24.73 -18.24
N HIS A 37 9.78 24.98 -16.93
CA HIS A 37 9.45 23.98 -15.93
C HIS A 37 8.02 23.45 -16.12
N ARG A 38 7.01 24.33 -16.23
CA ARG A 38 5.62 23.89 -16.49
C ARG A 38 5.48 23.07 -17.77
N ARG A 39 6.27 23.38 -18.81
CA ARG A 39 6.27 22.60 -20.06
C ARG A 39 6.89 21.23 -19.84
N GLU A 40 8.02 21.15 -19.15
CA GLU A 40 8.68 19.89 -18.80
C GLU A 40 7.73 18.98 -18.00
N GLN A 41 7.05 19.55 -17.00
CA GLN A 41 6.04 18.86 -16.19
C GLN A 41 4.90 18.28 -17.01
N MET A 42 4.36 19.06 -17.94
CA MET A 42 3.30 18.60 -18.85
C MET A 42 3.76 17.42 -19.70
N LEU A 43 4.98 17.48 -20.24
CA LEU A 43 5.56 16.42 -21.07
C LEU A 43 5.82 15.14 -20.27
N LEU A 44 6.31 15.27 -19.04
CA LEU A 44 6.49 14.13 -18.12
C LEU A 44 5.18 13.44 -17.81
N ARG A 45 4.14 14.22 -17.48
CA ARG A 45 2.81 13.67 -17.20
C ARG A 45 2.23 12.96 -18.42
N GLN A 46 2.38 13.55 -19.60
CA GLN A 46 1.96 12.91 -20.85
C GLN A 46 2.72 11.59 -21.08
N ALA A 47 4.03 11.57 -20.85
CA ALA A 47 4.81 10.35 -20.97
C ALA A 47 4.38 9.29 -19.94
N GLN A 48 4.05 9.66 -18.70
CA GLN A 48 3.50 8.75 -17.69
C GLN A 48 2.18 8.12 -18.14
N ASP A 49 1.25 8.94 -18.64
CA ASP A 49 -0.07 8.48 -19.11
C ASP A 49 0.03 7.52 -20.31
N LEU A 50 1.09 7.61 -21.12
CA LEU A 50 1.33 6.76 -22.29
C LEU A 50 2.19 5.53 -21.99
N LEU A 51 3.16 5.64 -21.10
CA LEU A 51 4.19 4.63 -20.91
C LEU A 51 3.62 3.35 -20.28
N LEU A 52 2.76 3.49 -19.26
CA LEU A 52 2.17 2.32 -18.61
C LEU A 52 1.32 1.49 -19.59
N PRO A 53 0.36 2.07 -20.36
CA PRO A 53 -0.35 1.32 -21.40
C PRO A 53 0.57 0.60 -22.39
N LYS A 54 1.66 1.24 -22.85
CA LYS A 54 2.65 0.62 -23.74
C LYS A 54 3.36 -0.58 -23.10
N ILE A 55 3.67 -0.50 -21.80
CA ILE A 55 4.27 -1.62 -21.05
C ILE A 55 3.28 -2.78 -20.93
N ILE A 56 2.01 -2.48 -20.66
CA ILE A 56 0.95 -3.51 -20.55
C ILE A 56 0.70 -4.19 -21.90
N GLU A 57 0.66 -3.43 -23.00
CA GLU A 57 0.58 -4.00 -24.35
C GLU A 57 1.78 -4.93 -24.62
N ALA A 58 3.00 -4.49 -24.31
CA ALA A 58 4.18 -5.33 -24.44
C ALA A 58 4.15 -6.59 -23.54
N ALA A 59 3.49 -6.54 -22.38
CA ALA A 59 3.29 -7.69 -21.51
C ALA A 59 2.37 -8.74 -22.14
N GLN A 60 1.32 -8.30 -22.83
CA GLN A 60 0.36 -9.18 -23.50
C GLN A 60 0.97 -9.92 -24.69
N GLU A 61 2.04 -9.37 -25.29
CA GLU A 61 2.82 -10.01 -26.36
C GLU A 61 3.78 -11.12 -25.85
N LEU A 62 3.68 -11.53 -24.59
CA LEU A 62 4.46 -12.65 -24.00
C LEU A 62 3.57 -13.84 -23.59
N PRO A 63 2.82 -14.46 -24.53
CA PRO A 63 1.81 -15.47 -24.21
C PRO A 63 2.37 -16.74 -23.56
N ASP A 64 3.63 -17.10 -23.81
CA ASP A 64 4.23 -18.32 -23.25
C ASP A 64 4.51 -18.21 -21.74
N GLN A 65 4.64 -16.99 -21.21
CA GLN A 65 5.00 -16.75 -19.81
C GLN A 65 3.80 -16.40 -18.93
N ILE A 66 2.74 -15.86 -19.55
CA ILE A 66 1.51 -15.47 -18.86
C ILE A 66 0.90 -16.63 -18.07
N PRO A 67 0.71 -17.86 -18.61
CA PRO A 67 0.00 -18.92 -17.90
C PRO A 67 0.62 -19.30 -16.56
N ALA A 68 1.94 -19.49 -16.52
CA ALA A 68 2.63 -19.85 -15.28
C ALA A 68 2.61 -18.71 -14.26
N ALA A 69 2.81 -17.46 -14.71
CA ALA A 69 2.75 -16.29 -13.85
C ALA A 69 1.32 -16.05 -13.32
N PHE A 70 0.31 -16.27 -14.14
CA PHE A 70 -1.10 -16.10 -13.81
C PHE A 70 -1.54 -17.12 -12.76
N ALA A 71 -1.23 -18.41 -12.98
CA ALA A 71 -1.48 -19.47 -12.01
C ALA A 71 -0.82 -19.18 -10.65
N ARG A 72 0.43 -18.67 -10.67
CA ARG A 72 1.16 -18.25 -9.46
C ARG A 72 0.50 -17.06 -8.77
N PHE A 73 0.15 -16.01 -9.52
CA PHE A 73 -0.45 -14.80 -8.95
C PHE A 73 -1.80 -15.08 -8.30
N TRP A 74 -2.64 -15.90 -8.95
CA TRP A 74 -3.99 -16.23 -8.49
C TRP A 74 -4.09 -17.53 -7.67
N GLN A 75 -2.97 -18.16 -7.30
CA GLN A 75 -2.95 -19.46 -6.62
C GLN A 75 -3.84 -20.51 -7.30
N GLU A 76 -3.79 -20.59 -8.63
CA GLU A 76 -4.60 -21.49 -9.46
C GLU A 76 -6.13 -21.34 -9.32
N LYS A 77 -6.62 -20.28 -8.63
CA LYS A 77 -8.05 -19.99 -8.48
C LYS A 77 -8.76 -19.75 -9.81
N TYR A 78 -8.04 -19.17 -10.78
CA TYR A 78 -8.55 -18.80 -12.09
C TYR A 78 -7.69 -19.38 -13.22
N GLN A 79 -8.31 -19.57 -14.37
CA GLN A 79 -7.64 -19.89 -15.63
C GLN A 79 -7.41 -18.63 -16.46
N VAL A 80 -6.39 -18.63 -17.32
CA VAL A 80 -6.00 -17.46 -18.12
C VAL A 80 -7.12 -16.95 -19.00
N GLU A 81 -7.99 -17.85 -19.48
CA GLU A 81 -9.15 -17.53 -20.31
C GLU A 81 -10.16 -16.64 -19.58
N GLN A 82 -10.17 -16.67 -18.24
CA GLN A 82 -11.05 -15.85 -17.40
C GLN A 82 -10.46 -14.46 -17.12
N MET A 83 -9.22 -14.19 -17.54
CA MET A 83 -8.51 -12.94 -17.23
C MET A 83 -9.32 -11.69 -17.58
N ALA A 84 -10.02 -11.67 -18.72
CA ALA A 84 -10.83 -10.51 -19.13
C ALA A 84 -12.00 -10.20 -18.18
N GLU A 85 -12.46 -11.17 -17.40
CA GLU A 85 -13.58 -11.03 -16.44
C GLU A 85 -13.10 -10.60 -15.04
N LEU A 86 -11.79 -10.66 -14.78
CA LEU A 86 -11.23 -10.37 -13.46
C LEU A 86 -11.24 -8.88 -13.11
N ASP A 87 -11.36 -7.99 -14.11
CA ASP A 87 -11.53 -6.58 -13.82
C ASP A 87 -12.86 -6.27 -13.13
N ASP A 88 -13.89 -7.09 -13.38
CA ASP A 88 -15.20 -6.96 -12.74
C ASP A 88 -15.30 -7.81 -11.46
N THR A 89 -14.75 -9.02 -11.46
CA THR A 89 -14.90 -9.99 -10.36
C THR A 89 -13.88 -9.84 -9.23
N GLU A 90 -12.71 -9.24 -9.50
CA GLU A 90 -11.60 -9.09 -8.55
C GLU A 90 -11.09 -7.63 -8.49
N ASP A 91 -12.01 -6.67 -8.66
CA ASP A 91 -11.78 -5.21 -8.67
C ASP A 91 -10.50 -4.81 -9.42
N ARG A 92 -10.59 -4.75 -10.76
CA ARG A 92 -9.45 -4.48 -11.66
C ARG A 92 -8.36 -5.58 -11.58
N GLY A 93 -8.78 -6.83 -11.36
CA GLY A 93 -7.87 -7.96 -11.18
C GLY A 93 -6.96 -8.22 -12.38
N ALA A 94 -7.46 -8.07 -13.62
CA ALA A 94 -6.65 -8.29 -14.81
C ALA A 94 -5.54 -7.24 -14.93
N GLU A 95 -5.88 -5.97 -14.71
CA GLU A 95 -4.92 -4.86 -14.70
C GLU A 95 -3.86 -5.03 -13.60
N ARG A 96 -4.27 -5.45 -12.39
CA ARG A 96 -3.36 -5.74 -11.28
C ARG A 96 -2.38 -6.85 -11.64
N PHE A 97 -2.86 -7.94 -12.22
CA PHE A 97 -2.00 -9.04 -12.69
C PHE A 97 -1.01 -8.58 -13.75
N LEU A 98 -1.45 -7.86 -14.79
CA LEU A 98 -0.57 -7.43 -15.87
C LEU A 98 0.49 -6.42 -15.40
N THR A 99 0.13 -5.55 -14.46
CA THR A 99 1.09 -4.62 -13.83
C THR A 99 2.13 -5.39 -13.02
N TRP A 100 1.71 -6.33 -12.16
CA TRP A 100 2.63 -7.20 -11.43
C TRP A 100 3.53 -8.03 -12.37
N PHE A 101 2.97 -8.60 -13.43
CA PHE A 101 3.73 -9.36 -14.42
C PHE A 101 4.82 -8.51 -15.07
N ALA A 102 4.52 -7.26 -15.41
CA ALA A 102 5.50 -6.38 -16.03
C ALA A 102 6.62 -5.93 -15.07
N PHE A 103 6.28 -5.62 -13.83
CA PHE A 103 7.18 -4.98 -12.87
C PHE A 103 7.92 -5.94 -11.94
N ASP A 104 7.37 -7.12 -11.65
CA ASP A 104 7.89 -8.01 -10.60
C ASP A 104 8.36 -9.36 -11.13
N VAL A 105 7.75 -9.87 -12.21
CA VAL A 105 8.10 -11.20 -12.71
C VAL A 105 9.47 -11.17 -13.39
N ARG A 106 10.44 -11.79 -12.71
CA ARG A 106 11.77 -12.09 -13.23
C ARG A 106 11.66 -13.14 -14.33
N GLN A 107 12.20 -12.84 -15.49
CA GLN A 107 12.15 -13.70 -16.66
C GLN A 107 13.38 -14.62 -16.68
N THR A 108 13.55 -15.44 -17.72
CA THR A 108 14.65 -16.42 -17.79
C THR A 108 16.05 -15.80 -17.72
N ASP A 109 16.19 -14.54 -18.07
CA ASP A 109 17.42 -13.74 -17.98
C ASP A 109 17.59 -13.02 -16.62
N GLY A 110 16.67 -13.21 -15.68
CA GLY A 110 16.65 -12.56 -14.37
C GLY A 110 16.17 -11.10 -14.39
N GLN A 111 15.74 -10.59 -15.53
CA GLN A 111 15.23 -9.22 -15.65
C GLN A 111 13.69 -9.21 -15.61
N THR A 112 13.12 -8.10 -15.15
CA THR A 112 11.69 -7.84 -15.29
C THR A 112 11.39 -7.34 -16.70
N LEU A 113 10.13 -7.34 -17.12
CA LEU A 113 9.76 -6.81 -18.43
C LEU A 113 10.14 -5.32 -18.54
N VAL A 114 9.89 -4.53 -17.50
CA VAL A 114 10.27 -3.10 -17.46
C VAL A 114 11.77 -2.91 -17.71
N ALA A 115 12.63 -3.70 -17.08
CA ALA A 115 14.08 -3.64 -17.29
C ALA A 115 14.48 -4.02 -18.73
N ARG A 116 13.83 -5.04 -19.30
CA ARG A 116 14.05 -5.42 -20.72
C ARG A 116 13.61 -4.32 -21.69
N LEU A 117 12.46 -3.71 -21.45
CA LEU A 117 11.94 -2.62 -22.28
C LEU A 117 12.86 -1.40 -22.23
N ASN A 118 13.47 -1.11 -21.07
CA ASN A 118 14.47 -0.04 -20.95
C ASN A 118 15.69 -0.25 -21.87
N ALA A 119 16.10 -1.51 -22.05
CA ALA A 119 17.20 -1.88 -22.93
C ALA A 119 16.77 -2.05 -24.41
N THR A 120 15.47 -1.98 -24.73
CA THR A 120 14.94 -2.25 -26.07
C THR A 120 14.97 -0.98 -26.92
N GLU A 121 15.76 -1.01 -27.99
CA GLU A 121 15.84 0.10 -28.93
C GLU A 121 14.47 0.39 -29.57
N GLY A 122 14.05 1.66 -29.53
CA GLY A 122 12.81 2.12 -30.13
C GLY A 122 11.54 1.95 -29.28
N PHE A 123 11.60 1.32 -28.10
CA PHE A 123 10.41 1.22 -27.22
C PHE A 123 10.05 2.58 -26.60
N ALA A 124 11.01 3.23 -25.94
CA ALA A 124 10.85 4.58 -25.41
C ALA A 124 11.25 5.60 -26.50
N SER A 125 10.24 6.26 -27.05
CA SER A 125 10.31 7.07 -28.27
C SER A 125 10.82 8.49 -28.04
N ASP A 126 10.70 9.01 -26.82
CA ASP A 126 11.20 10.34 -26.43
C ASP A 126 12.06 10.30 -25.16
N GLU A 127 12.59 11.47 -24.76
CA GLU A 127 13.47 11.59 -23.58
C GLU A 127 12.75 11.40 -22.24
N TYR A 128 11.46 11.72 -22.17
CA TYR A 128 10.65 11.63 -20.96
C TYR A 128 10.26 10.19 -20.69
N GLU A 129 9.85 9.45 -21.72
CA GLU A 129 9.61 8.00 -21.64
C GLU A 129 10.89 7.28 -21.20
N ARG A 130 12.06 7.62 -21.78
CA ARG A 130 13.35 7.01 -21.38
C ARG A 130 13.68 7.28 -19.92
N ARG A 131 13.52 8.53 -19.47
CA ARG A 131 13.80 8.93 -18.08
C ARG A 131 12.89 8.22 -17.08
N LEU A 132 11.60 8.09 -17.39
CA LEU A 132 10.64 7.38 -16.56
C LEU A 132 10.95 5.88 -16.52
N LEU A 133 11.16 5.28 -17.69
CA LEU A 133 11.43 3.85 -17.81
C LEU A 133 12.70 3.44 -17.08
N GLU A 134 13.75 4.28 -17.14
CA GLU A 134 14.98 4.08 -16.36
C GLU A 134 14.69 4.02 -14.85
N ALA A 135 13.91 4.98 -14.34
CA ALA A 135 13.55 5.06 -12.92
C ALA A 135 12.61 3.92 -12.48
N TRP A 136 11.72 3.46 -13.37
CA TRP A 136 10.69 2.47 -13.06
C TRP A 136 11.24 1.04 -12.90
N GLN A 137 12.48 0.77 -13.31
CA GLN A 137 13.12 -0.55 -13.15
C GLN A 137 13.21 -1.02 -11.69
N ALA A 138 13.32 -0.08 -10.74
CA ALA A 138 13.40 -0.37 -9.31
C ALA A 138 12.02 -0.51 -8.64
N VAL A 139 10.93 -0.24 -9.37
CA VAL A 139 9.58 -0.28 -8.81
C VAL A 139 9.12 -1.73 -8.66
N ARG A 140 8.53 -2.03 -7.51
CA ARG A 140 7.97 -3.34 -7.15
C ARG A 140 6.60 -3.15 -6.51
N MET A 141 5.81 -4.21 -6.52
CA MET A 141 4.57 -4.24 -5.76
C MET A 141 4.88 -4.23 -4.27
N ARG A 142 4.30 -3.28 -3.54
CA ARG A 142 4.47 -3.14 -2.09
C ARG A 142 3.15 -2.76 -1.42
N ALA A 143 3.15 -2.83 -0.09
CA ALA A 143 2.05 -2.41 0.75
C ALA A 143 2.36 -1.05 1.41
N TYR A 144 1.40 -0.14 1.37
CA TYR A 144 1.54 1.21 1.91
C TYR A 144 0.35 1.56 2.80
N VAL A 145 0.60 2.12 3.96
CA VAL A 145 -0.43 2.55 4.92
C VAL A 145 -0.66 4.05 4.80
N VAL A 146 -1.91 4.48 4.75
CA VAL A 146 -2.29 5.90 4.63
C VAL A 146 -2.10 6.63 5.96
N ASP A 147 -1.11 7.52 6.01
CA ASP A 147 -0.82 8.36 7.18
C ASP A 147 -1.69 9.61 7.25
N GLU A 148 -1.80 10.32 6.13
CA GLU A 148 -2.46 11.63 6.05
C GLU A 148 -3.15 11.85 4.70
N ILE A 149 -4.36 12.41 4.74
CA ILE A 149 -5.10 12.86 3.55
C ILE A 149 -5.06 14.38 3.45
N ILE A 150 -4.34 14.89 2.44
CA ILE A 150 -4.26 16.32 2.15
C ILE A 150 -5.40 16.66 1.19
N LYS A 151 -6.49 17.19 1.75
CA LYS A 151 -7.78 17.43 1.08
C LYS A 151 -7.66 17.78 -0.41
N LYS A 152 -8.09 16.85 -1.26
CA LYS A 152 -8.19 16.97 -2.73
C LYS A 152 -6.87 17.25 -3.45
N GLN A 153 -5.73 17.03 -2.80
CA GLN A 153 -4.41 17.32 -3.37
C GLN A 153 -3.51 16.09 -3.39
N ALA A 154 -3.33 15.44 -2.25
CA ALA A 154 -2.33 14.38 -2.10
C ALA A 154 -2.66 13.46 -0.93
N ILE A 155 -1.97 12.32 -0.89
CA ILE A 155 -1.95 11.40 0.24
C ILE A 155 -0.51 11.22 0.68
N VAL A 156 -0.27 11.14 1.98
CA VAL A 156 1.01 10.69 2.55
C VAL A 156 0.82 9.25 3.01
N VAL A 157 1.73 8.38 2.60
CA VAL A 157 1.75 6.97 3.00
C VAL A 157 3.14 6.59 3.47
N HIS A 158 3.24 5.57 4.31
CA HIS A 158 4.50 4.87 4.55
C HIS A 158 4.43 3.44 4.03
N GLU A 159 5.56 2.92 3.58
CA GLU A 159 5.68 1.52 3.18
C GLU A 159 5.72 0.63 4.43
N LEU A 160 4.93 -0.44 4.41
CA LEU A 160 4.61 -1.25 5.60
C LEU A 160 5.83 -1.95 6.22
N PHE A 161 6.86 -2.28 5.44
CA PHE A 161 7.95 -3.17 5.86
C PHE A 161 9.24 -2.41 6.24
N ALA A 162 9.63 -1.45 5.42
CA ALA A 162 10.82 -0.61 5.52
C ALA A 162 10.53 0.78 6.11
N GLY A 163 9.25 1.20 6.17
CA GLY A 163 8.83 2.45 6.81
C GLY A 163 9.13 3.73 6.01
N ALA A 164 9.58 3.62 4.76
CA ALA A 164 9.85 4.78 3.92
C ALA A 164 8.54 5.53 3.60
N THR A 165 8.56 6.86 3.69
CA THR A 165 7.38 7.72 3.46
C THR A 165 7.33 8.25 2.04
N TYR A 166 6.15 8.24 1.44
CA TYR A 166 5.87 8.67 0.07
C TYR A 166 4.72 9.66 0.02
N ARG A 167 4.79 10.62 -0.90
CA ARG A 167 3.71 11.56 -1.20
C ARG A 167 3.07 11.20 -2.54
N LEU A 168 1.82 10.75 -2.52
CA LEU A 168 1.06 10.48 -3.74
C LEU A 168 0.36 11.73 -4.24
N ALA A 169 0.64 12.12 -5.49
CA ALA A 169 -0.02 13.22 -6.19
C ALA A 169 -1.33 12.74 -6.87
N ASP A 170 -2.15 11.98 -6.15
CA ASP A 170 -3.39 11.39 -6.68
C ASP A 170 -4.63 11.99 -5.99
N SER A 171 -5.27 12.92 -6.70
CA SER A 171 -6.47 13.60 -6.22
C SER A 171 -7.73 12.72 -6.22
N HIS A 172 -7.73 11.60 -6.96
CA HIS A 172 -8.83 10.63 -6.96
C HIS A 172 -8.71 9.68 -5.78
N ALA A 173 -7.53 9.12 -5.55
CA ALA A 173 -7.23 8.32 -4.37
C ALA A 173 -7.49 9.13 -3.07
N ALA A 174 -7.08 10.41 -3.03
CA ALA A 174 -7.32 11.31 -1.90
C ALA A 174 -8.81 11.60 -1.58
N ARG A 175 -9.75 11.16 -2.43
CA ARG A 175 -11.20 11.28 -2.21
C ARG A 175 -11.85 9.97 -1.77
N ARG A 176 -11.18 8.84 -1.99
CA ARG A 176 -11.73 7.50 -1.73
C ARG A 176 -11.12 6.88 -0.48
N LEU A 177 -9.84 7.12 -0.24
CA LEU A 177 -9.12 6.49 0.86
C LEU A 177 -9.36 7.19 2.19
N GLY A 178 -9.35 6.39 3.25
CA GLY A 178 -9.35 6.78 4.66
C GLY A 178 -7.95 6.70 5.29
N GLN A 179 -7.75 7.37 6.42
CA GLN A 179 -6.53 7.23 7.20
C GLN A 179 -6.43 5.82 7.80
N GLY A 180 -5.24 5.23 7.76
CA GLY A 180 -4.96 3.86 8.22
C GLY A 180 -5.22 2.79 7.17
N GLU A 181 -5.99 3.07 6.11
CA GLU A 181 -6.21 2.11 5.02
C GLU A 181 -4.90 1.71 4.33
N VAL A 182 -4.90 0.53 3.73
CA VAL A 182 -3.71 -0.05 3.09
C VAL A 182 -3.90 -0.09 1.58
N ILE A 183 -2.87 0.32 0.85
CA ILE A 183 -2.78 0.24 -0.61
C ILE A 183 -1.75 -0.83 -0.95
N VAL A 184 -2.12 -1.82 -1.77
CA VAL A 184 -1.18 -2.80 -2.32
C VAL A 184 -1.06 -2.58 -3.82
N GLY A 185 0.12 -2.13 -4.27
CA GLY A 185 0.35 -1.81 -5.68
C GLY A 185 1.74 -1.22 -5.94
N HIS A 186 1.89 -0.55 -7.09
CA HIS A 186 3.17 -0.02 -7.58
C HIS A 186 3.19 1.49 -7.49
N LEU A 187 4.03 2.05 -6.62
CA LEU A 187 4.30 3.49 -6.63
C LEU A 187 5.43 3.80 -7.58
N VAL A 188 5.11 4.55 -8.62
CA VAL A 188 6.09 5.03 -9.59
C VAL A 188 6.40 6.51 -9.34
N PRO A 189 7.65 6.95 -9.50
CA PRO A 189 8.01 8.37 -9.41
C PRO A 189 7.16 9.20 -10.37
N ALA A 190 6.57 10.27 -9.85
CA ALA A 190 5.75 11.22 -10.58
C ALA A 190 6.52 12.51 -10.90
N ASP A 191 5.86 13.44 -11.60
CA ASP A 191 6.34 14.82 -11.68
C ASP A 191 6.35 15.45 -10.28
N THR A 192 7.55 15.82 -9.81
CA THR A 192 7.78 16.53 -8.56
C THR A 192 7.77 18.04 -8.82
N PRO A 193 6.78 18.79 -8.29
CA PRO A 193 6.77 20.24 -8.39
C PRO A 193 8.07 20.88 -7.87
N PRO A 194 8.57 21.98 -8.45
CA PRO A 194 9.79 22.66 -7.97
C PRO A 194 9.69 23.11 -6.51
N ASP A 195 8.47 23.39 -6.07
CA ASP A 195 8.13 23.85 -4.74
C ASP A 195 7.73 22.70 -3.81
N ALA A 196 7.84 21.44 -4.24
CA ALA A 196 7.61 20.29 -3.40
C ALA A 196 8.84 20.02 -2.51
N ASP A 197 8.58 19.83 -1.20
CA ASP A 197 9.61 19.50 -0.22
C ASP A 197 10.08 18.03 -0.33
N SER A 198 9.39 17.20 -1.11
CA SER A 198 9.73 15.79 -1.33
C SER A 198 9.29 15.32 -2.73
N PRO A 199 9.89 14.24 -3.25
CA PRO A 199 9.43 13.61 -4.49
C PRO A 199 7.98 13.15 -4.38
N THR A 200 7.26 13.29 -5.49
CA THR A 200 5.88 12.84 -5.63
C THR A 200 5.83 11.52 -6.39
N TYR A 201 4.79 10.74 -6.12
CA TYR A 201 4.54 9.43 -6.69
C TYR A 201 3.09 9.33 -7.15
N TYR A 202 2.79 8.34 -7.99
CA TYR A 202 1.42 7.93 -8.30
C TYR A 202 1.34 6.41 -8.38
N LEU A 203 0.11 5.88 -8.35
CA LEU A 203 -0.14 4.44 -8.50
C LEU A 203 -0.10 4.05 -9.97
N ALA A 204 0.86 3.21 -10.34
CA ALA A 204 0.88 2.57 -11.65
C ALA A 204 -0.09 1.38 -11.65
N GLY A 205 -1.02 1.40 -12.61
CA GLY A 205 -2.02 0.35 -12.78
C GLY A 205 -3.06 0.37 -11.67
N ALA A 206 -3.78 -0.73 -11.53
CA ALA A 206 -4.69 -0.91 -10.41
C ALA A 206 -3.94 -1.36 -9.15
N ALA A 207 -4.51 -1.00 -8.01
CA ALA A 207 -4.02 -1.34 -6.69
C ALA A 207 -5.18 -1.85 -5.84
N ALA A 208 -4.91 -2.82 -4.98
CA ALA A 208 -5.90 -3.25 -3.99
C ALA A 208 -5.98 -2.23 -2.86
N GLN A 209 -7.20 -1.93 -2.42
CA GLN A 209 -7.50 -1.03 -1.31
C GLN A 209 -8.06 -1.86 -0.17
N LEU A 210 -7.42 -1.82 0.99
CA LEU A 210 -7.79 -2.61 2.16
C LEU A 210 -8.13 -1.70 3.33
N THR A 211 -8.95 -2.21 4.25
CA THR A 211 -9.36 -1.50 5.46
C THR A 211 -8.20 -1.37 6.46
N ALA A 212 -8.32 -0.42 7.39
CA ALA A 212 -7.23 -0.05 8.29
C ALA A 212 -6.77 -1.17 9.25
N ASP A 213 -7.68 -2.08 9.60
CA ASP A 213 -7.41 -3.26 10.43
C ASP A 213 -6.57 -4.33 9.72
N THR A 214 -6.35 -4.22 8.41
CA THR A 214 -5.57 -5.19 7.64
C THR A 214 -4.06 -5.01 7.73
N ALA A 215 -3.57 -3.85 8.17
CA ALA A 215 -2.13 -3.53 8.12
C ALA A 215 -1.28 -4.50 8.95
N GLU A 216 -1.65 -4.73 10.22
CA GLU A 216 -0.95 -5.65 11.11
C GLU A 216 -1.04 -7.10 10.62
N LYS A 217 -2.20 -7.49 10.06
CA LYS A 217 -2.43 -8.84 9.54
C LYS A 217 -1.68 -9.12 8.25
N LEU A 218 -1.56 -8.12 7.38
CA LEU A 218 -0.71 -8.20 6.19
C LEU A 218 0.76 -8.34 6.58
N LEU A 219 1.20 -7.62 7.62
CA LEU A 219 2.56 -7.76 8.14
C LEU A 219 2.80 -9.16 8.70
N GLU A 220 1.94 -9.66 9.58
CA GLU A 220 2.01 -11.03 10.12
C GLU A 220 2.03 -12.08 8.98
N PHE A 221 1.18 -11.91 7.96
CA PHE A 221 1.15 -12.79 6.79
C PHE A 221 2.49 -12.74 6.03
N ALA A 222 3.02 -11.56 5.74
CA ALA A 222 4.30 -11.40 5.04
C ALA A 222 5.48 -11.97 5.86
N GLU A 223 5.44 -11.86 7.19
CA GLU A 223 6.44 -12.46 8.09
C GLU A 223 6.52 -13.98 7.96
N VAL A 224 5.39 -14.66 7.75
CA VAL A 224 5.37 -16.12 7.49
C VAL A 224 6.14 -16.44 6.21
N HIS A 225 5.93 -15.66 5.15
CA HIS A 225 6.65 -15.84 3.88
C HIS A 225 8.14 -15.51 3.99
N LEU A 226 8.51 -14.48 4.77
CA LEU A 226 9.90 -14.14 5.05
C LEU A 226 10.60 -15.25 5.86
N ALA A 227 9.92 -15.78 6.88
CA ALA A 227 10.43 -16.89 7.67
C ALA A 227 10.70 -18.13 6.79
N ASP A 228 9.78 -18.48 5.89
CA ASP A 228 10.00 -19.56 4.93
C ASP A 228 11.24 -19.32 4.06
N LEU A 229 11.41 -18.09 3.54
CA LEU A 229 12.59 -17.73 2.74
C LEU A 229 13.89 -17.87 3.54
N ARG A 230 13.86 -17.57 4.84
CA ARG A 230 15.01 -17.70 5.75
C ARG A 230 15.44 -19.13 6.04
N ARG A 231 14.61 -20.14 5.73
CA ARG A 231 15.02 -21.55 5.84
C ARG A 231 16.17 -21.89 4.90
N THR A 232 16.21 -21.24 3.73
CA THR A 232 17.25 -21.45 2.71
C THR A 232 18.24 -20.29 2.66
N THR A 233 17.78 -19.07 2.98
CA THR A 233 18.59 -17.84 2.97
C THR A 233 18.47 -17.12 4.30
N PRO A 234 19.23 -17.51 5.35
CA PRO A 234 19.04 -17.01 6.72
C PRO A 234 19.02 -15.47 6.88
N GLU A 235 19.78 -14.77 6.04
CA GLU A 235 19.89 -13.30 6.05
C GLU A 235 18.86 -12.60 5.15
N ALA A 236 17.87 -13.32 4.62
CA ALA A 236 16.88 -12.73 3.73
C ALA A 236 16.16 -11.55 4.38
N THR A 237 16.00 -10.50 3.59
CA THR A 237 15.38 -9.22 3.94
C THR A 237 13.97 -9.11 3.36
N TRP A 238 13.27 -8.03 3.73
CA TRP A 238 12.00 -7.69 3.09
C TRP A 238 12.13 -7.46 1.59
N ASP A 239 13.23 -6.84 1.15
CA ASP A 239 13.48 -6.63 -0.27
C ASP A 239 13.68 -7.95 -1.00
N ASP A 240 14.36 -8.93 -0.39
CA ASP A 240 14.48 -10.28 -0.96
C ASP A 240 13.11 -10.98 -1.07
N LEU A 241 12.24 -10.79 -0.08
CA LEU A 241 10.87 -11.31 -0.15
C LEU A 241 10.09 -10.68 -1.30
N ILE A 242 10.13 -9.35 -1.42
CA ILE A 242 9.42 -8.63 -2.50
C ILE A 242 9.97 -9.03 -3.87
N ASP A 243 11.29 -9.09 -4.03
CA ASP A 243 11.90 -9.46 -5.30
C ASP A 243 11.62 -10.91 -5.71
N GLN A 244 11.43 -11.81 -4.76
CA GLN A 244 11.21 -13.23 -5.05
C GLN A 244 9.75 -13.66 -5.04
N ARG A 245 8.89 -13.00 -4.23
CA ARG A 245 7.55 -13.48 -3.88
C ARG A 245 6.54 -12.33 -3.64
N SER A 246 6.63 -11.21 -4.36
CA SER A 246 5.69 -10.10 -4.16
C SER A 246 4.21 -10.50 -4.34
N GLU A 247 3.90 -11.54 -5.12
CA GLU A 247 2.53 -12.07 -5.26
C GLU A 247 1.90 -12.52 -3.93
N ALA A 248 2.69 -12.78 -2.88
CA ALA A 248 2.18 -13.07 -1.56
C ALA A 248 1.27 -11.95 -1.04
N LEU A 249 1.55 -10.69 -1.41
CA LEU A 249 0.66 -9.57 -1.08
C LEU A 249 -0.70 -9.69 -1.77
N ASN A 250 -0.74 -10.16 -3.03
CA ASN A 250 -2.00 -10.47 -3.70
C ASN A 250 -2.72 -11.66 -3.05
N HIS A 251 -1.98 -12.69 -2.63
CA HIS A 251 -2.57 -13.84 -1.96
C HIS A 251 -3.28 -13.44 -0.66
N PHE A 252 -2.72 -12.48 0.07
CA PHE A 252 -3.41 -11.87 1.21
C PHE A 252 -4.68 -11.13 0.79
N VAL A 253 -4.62 -10.28 -0.24
CA VAL A 253 -5.79 -9.56 -0.79
C VAL A 253 -6.92 -10.53 -1.15
N MET A 254 -6.59 -11.63 -1.84
CA MET A 254 -7.55 -12.65 -2.25
C MET A 254 -8.21 -13.41 -1.10
N ALA A 255 -7.54 -13.45 0.06
CA ALA A 255 -8.07 -14.11 1.24
C ALA A 255 -9.09 -13.23 1.99
N LEU A 256 -9.20 -11.93 1.65
CA LEU A 256 -10.09 -11.01 2.36
C LEU A 256 -11.55 -11.19 1.95
N PRO A 257 -12.49 -11.00 2.90
CA PRO A 257 -13.92 -11.02 2.59
C PRO A 257 -14.31 -9.83 1.69
N THR A 258 -15.20 -10.09 0.74
CA THR A 258 -15.69 -9.08 -0.21
C THR A 258 -16.87 -8.25 0.31
N GLU A 259 -17.53 -8.67 1.40
CA GLU A 259 -18.82 -8.08 1.83
C GLU A 259 -18.81 -7.48 3.25
N GLU A 260 -18.18 -8.09 4.26
CA GLU A 260 -18.06 -7.51 5.61
C GLU A 260 -16.73 -7.91 6.29
N PRO A 261 -16.14 -7.04 7.15
CA PRO A 261 -14.95 -7.38 7.93
C PRO A 261 -15.21 -8.56 8.87
N ASP A 262 -14.55 -9.69 8.63
CA ASP A 262 -14.56 -10.86 9.52
C ASP A 262 -13.14 -11.07 10.09
N PRO A 263 -12.92 -10.83 11.40
CA PRO A 263 -11.60 -10.95 12.00
C PRO A 263 -11.05 -12.38 11.96
N THR A 264 -11.90 -13.40 11.81
CA THR A 264 -11.47 -14.80 11.78
C THR A 264 -10.82 -15.18 10.46
N ILE A 265 -11.18 -14.50 9.36
CA ILE A 265 -10.64 -14.78 8.02
C ILE A 265 -9.16 -14.41 7.93
N PHE A 266 -8.73 -13.32 8.57
CA PHE A 266 -7.32 -12.96 8.61
C PHE A 266 -6.48 -14.04 9.27
N GLN A 267 -6.96 -14.58 10.39
CA GLN A 267 -6.25 -15.65 11.09
C GLN A 267 -6.26 -16.94 10.24
N GLN A 268 -7.36 -17.27 9.58
CA GLN A 268 -7.44 -18.41 8.67
C GLN A 268 -6.46 -18.29 7.49
N ALA A 269 -6.26 -17.08 6.95
CA ALA A 269 -5.30 -16.82 5.88
C ALA A 269 -3.85 -17.08 6.36
N ILE A 270 -3.50 -16.57 7.54
CA ILE A 270 -2.18 -16.79 8.17
C ILE A 270 -1.96 -18.28 8.48
N ASP A 271 -2.96 -18.95 9.05
CA ASP A 271 -2.91 -20.37 9.39
C ASP A 271 -2.78 -21.23 8.12
N SER A 272 -3.50 -20.89 7.06
CA SER A 272 -3.42 -21.55 5.75
C SER A 272 -2.04 -21.36 5.12
N ALA A 273 -1.47 -20.15 5.17
CA ALA A 273 -0.12 -19.88 4.69
C ALA A 273 0.93 -20.69 5.47
N MET A 274 0.87 -20.70 6.81
CA MET A 274 1.75 -21.51 7.64
C MET A 274 1.62 -23.01 7.33
N PHE A 275 0.40 -23.51 7.14
CA PHE A 275 0.16 -24.91 6.78
C PHE A 275 0.80 -25.26 5.43
N ASN A 276 0.53 -24.45 4.41
CA ASN A 276 1.07 -24.66 3.05
C ASN A 276 2.61 -24.59 3.03
N LEU A 277 3.20 -23.70 3.82
CA LEU A 277 4.65 -23.53 3.95
C LEU A 277 5.29 -24.47 4.99
N ARG A 278 4.51 -25.34 5.63
CA ARG A 278 4.96 -26.30 6.65
C ARG A 278 5.74 -25.62 7.78
N LEU A 279 5.15 -24.55 8.30
CA LEU A 279 5.66 -23.76 9.42
C LEU A 279 4.79 -23.94 10.67
N THR A 280 5.39 -23.71 11.83
CA THR A 280 4.70 -23.60 13.13
C THR A 280 5.00 -22.23 13.73
N THR A 281 4.17 -21.74 14.65
CA THR A 281 4.39 -20.46 15.34
C THR A 281 5.79 -20.37 15.96
N ALA A 282 6.24 -21.44 16.63
CA ALA A 282 7.59 -21.50 17.21
C ALA A 282 8.69 -21.49 16.14
N GLY A 283 8.48 -22.17 15.02
CA GLY A 283 9.42 -22.18 13.89
C GLY A 283 9.52 -20.82 13.21
N VAL A 284 8.40 -20.11 13.03
CA VAL A 284 8.39 -18.73 12.52
C VAL A 284 9.15 -17.81 13.47
N ALA A 285 8.87 -17.88 14.77
CA ALA A 285 9.55 -17.06 15.77
C ALA A 285 11.07 -17.27 15.80
N ASP A 286 11.53 -18.52 15.69
CA ASP A 286 12.95 -18.87 15.62
C ASP A 286 13.62 -18.29 14.36
N LEU A 287 12.97 -18.43 13.20
CA LEU A 287 13.47 -17.91 11.92
C LEU A 287 13.46 -16.37 11.83
N LEU A 288 12.55 -15.72 12.54
CA LEU A 288 12.52 -14.25 12.63
C LEU A 288 13.46 -13.69 13.70
N GLY A 289 13.85 -14.50 14.68
CA GLY A 289 14.63 -14.06 15.85
C GLY A 289 13.82 -13.22 16.85
N ARG A 290 12.48 -13.32 16.82
CA ARG A 290 11.56 -12.62 17.74
C ARG A 290 10.23 -13.37 17.88
N PRO A 291 9.42 -13.11 18.93
CA PRO A 291 8.07 -13.66 19.01
C PRO A 291 7.22 -13.32 17.77
N PHE A 292 6.40 -14.28 17.34
CA PHE A 292 5.47 -14.16 16.21
C PHE A 292 4.03 -14.15 16.71
N GLY A 293 3.20 -13.27 16.14
CA GLY A 293 1.79 -13.08 16.49
C GLY A 293 1.54 -11.85 17.39
N PRO A 294 0.27 -11.53 17.67
CA PRO A 294 -0.11 -10.30 18.36
C PRO A 294 0.50 -10.24 19.77
N SER A 295 1.13 -9.12 20.08
CA SER A 295 1.72 -8.81 21.39
C SER A 295 0.66 -8.96 22.50
N GLN A 296 0.90 -9.85 23.47
CA GLN A 296 0.01 -10.08 24.62
C GLN A 296 -0.15 -8.87 25.57
N GLU A 297 0.45 -7.71 25.28
CA GLU A 297 0.42 -6.57 26.19
C GLU A 297 -0.94 -5.83 26.21
N ALA A 298 -1.85 -6.08 25.25
CA ALA A 298 -3.13 -5.39 25.17
C ALA A 298 -4.35 -6.15 25.76
N THR A 299 -4.22 -7.44 26.08
CA THR A 299 -5.36 -8.23 26.60
C THR A 299 -5.40 -8.32 28.12
N GLY A 300 -4.32 -7.94 28.81
CA GLY A 300 -4.23 -8.02 30.28
C GLY A 300 -5.00 -6.94 31.06
N SER A 301 -5.58 -5.95 30.40
CA SER A 301 -6.37 -4.89 31.05
C SER A 301 -7.87 -5.15 31.09
N VAL A 302 -8.41 -6.03 30.23
CA VAL A 302 -9.86 -6.30 30.17
C VAL A 302 -10.28 -7.37 31.18
N GLU A 303 -9.48 -8.43 31.37
CA GLU A 303 -9.79 -9.49 32.35
C GLU A 303 -9.72 -9.02 33.81
N ARG A 304 -9.01 -7.92 34.09
CA ARG A 304 -8.98 -7.31 35.44
C ARG A 304 -10.20 -6.44 35.73
N GLU A 305 -10.85 -5.86 34.73
CA GLU A 305 -12.06 -5.06 34.96
C GLU A 305 -13.32 -5.93 35.08
N GLU A 306 -13.41 -7.06 34.37
CA GLU A 306 -14.55 -8.00 34.53
C GLU A 306 -14.56 -8.70 35.89
N SER A 307 -13.39 -9.07 36.43
CA SER A 307 -13.31 -9.72 37.76
C SER A 307 -13.61 -8.77 38.94
N ASP A 308 -13.40 -7.46 38.77
CA ASP A 308 -13.77 -6.44 39.77
C ASP A 308 -15.23 -5.98 39.63
N ALA A 309 -15.85 -6.15 38.45
CA ALA A 309 -17.27 -5.87 38.22
C ALA A 309 -18.18 -6.97 38.80
N GLU A 310 -17.86 -8.25 38.57
CA GLU A 310 -18.63 -9.38 39.13
C GLU A 310 -18.57 -9.43 40.66
N ARG A 311 -17.45 -8.98 41.27
CA ARG A 311 -17.34 -8.87 42.73
C ARG A 311 -18.21 -7.77 43.33
N LYS A 312 -18.53 -6.72 42.58
CA LYS A 312 -19.38 -5.60 43.05
C LYS A 312 -20.88 -5.89 42.91
N GLU A 313 -21.29 -6.73 41.97
CA GLU A 313 -22.71 -7.14 41.86
C GLU A 313 -23.10 -8.16 42.94
N GLY A 314 -22.19 -9.05 43.35
CA GLY A 314 -22.46 -10.01 44.44
C GLY A 314 -22.67 -9.39 45.83
N ASP A 315 -22.04 -8.25 46.12
CA ASP A 315 -22.19 -7.55 47.41
C ASP A 315 -23.45 -6.67 47.46
N ALA A 316 -23.98 -6.21 46.30
CA ALA A 316 -25.18 -5.37 46.24
C ALA A 316 -26.50 -6.18 46.41
N GLU A 317 -26.54 -7.44 45.97
CA GLU A 317 -27.72 -8.29 46.16
C GLU A 317 -27.87 -8.77 47.62
N HIS A 318 -26.78 -8.80 48.40
CA HIS A 318 -26.83 -9.24 49.79
C HIS A 318 -27.32 -8.14 50.77
N GLU A 319 -27.17 -6.85 50.42
CA GLU A 319 -27.72 -5.72 51.19
C GLU A 319 -29.21 -5.44 50.88
N ALA A 320 -29.69 -5.73 49.68
CA ALA A 320 -31.11 -5.51 49.31
C ALA A 320 -32.07 -6.52 50.00
N GLY A 321 -31.61 -7.74 50.28
CA GLY A 321 -32.42 -8.78 50.94
C GLY A 321 -32.66 -8.57 52.44
N SER A 322 -31.88 -7.69 53.10
CA SER A 322 -32.03 -7.42 54.54
C SER A 322 -32.98 -6.25 54.85
N ALA A 323 -33.25 -5.36 53.88
CA ALA A 323 -34.11 -4.19 54.08
C ALA A 323 -35.62 -4.51 53.94
N GLU A 324 -36.01 -5.56 53.22
CA GLU A 324 -37.44 -5.92 53.05
C GLU A 324 -38.03 -6.68 54.25
N HIS A 325 -37.21 -7.18 55.18
CA HIS A 325 -37.74 -7.86 56.37
C HIS A 325 -38.05 -6.94 57.55
N GLU A 326 -37.60 -5.68 57.52
CA GLU A 326 -37.76 -4.72 58.63
C GLU A 326 -38.89 -3.69 58.42
N ALA A 327 -39.44 -3.55 57.20
CA ALA A 327 -40.53 -2.60 56.89
C ALA A 327 -41.97 -3.13 57.10
N LYS A 328 -42.14 -4.36 57.63
CA LYS A 328 -43.47 -4.92 57.99
C LYS A 328 -43.79 -4.83 59.49
N ARG A 329 -43.00 -4.09 60.27
CA ARG A 329 -43.19 -3.90 61.72
C ARG A 329 -43.30 -2.44 62.14
N GLU A 330 -43.85 -1.54 61.33
CA GLU A 330 -44.22 -0.21 61.84
C GLU A 330 -45.30 0.44 60.97
N ASN A 331 -46.56 0.14 61.31
CA ASN A 331 -47.70 1.03 61.07
C ASN A 331 -48.84 0.60 62.01
N VAL A 332 -48.71 1.04 63.27
CA VAL A 332 -49.80 1.39 64.19
C VAL A 332 -49.80 2.90 64.29
#